data_AF-A0A8S2MGU9-F1
#
_entry.id   AF-A0A8S2MGU9-F1
#
_cell.length_a   1.000
_cell.length_b   1.000
_cell.length_c   1.000
_cell.angle_alpha   90.00
_cell.angle_beta   90.00
_cell.angle_gamma   90.00
#
_symmetry.space_group_name_H-M   'P 1'
#
loop_
_entity.id
_entity.type
_entity.pdbx_description
1 polymer ?
#
loop_
_entity_poly.entity_id
_entity_poly.type
_entity_poly.pdbx_seq_one_letter_code
_entity_poly.pdbx_strand_id
1 'polypeptide(L)' 'MQNDYNTNARFARQARMIACLALIPVDDVVDAFGELSDEFPLALKPLLLYCQQTYIGRTRPYGRAKPQYDLAFW' A
#
# COMPACT_ATOMS: atom_id res chain seq x y z
N MET A 1 -5.45 -11.60 -11.31
CA MET A 1 -5.54 -10.14 -11.07
C MET A 1 -6.73 -9.50 -11.78
N GLN A 2 -6.77 -9.39 -13.12
CA GLN A 2 -7.87 -8.69 -13.80
C GLN A 2 -9.22 -9.42 -13.70
N ASN A 3 -9.23 -10.76 -13.79
CA ASN A 3 -10.44 -11.57 -13.59
C ASN A 3 -10.96 -11.47 -12.15
N ASP A 4 -10.07 -11.56 -11.15
CA ASP A 4 -10.42 -11.44 -9.72
C ASP A 4 -10.99 -10.07 -9.36
N TYR A 5 -10.49 -9.00 -9.98
CA TYR A 5 -11.04 -7.66 -9.79
C TYR A 5 -12.49 -7.53 -10.27
N ASN A 6 -12.84 -8.17 -11.38
CA ASN A 6 -14.19 -8.09 -11.94
C ASN A 6 -15.18 -9.06 -11.27
N THR A 7 -14.70 -10.15 -10.68
CA THR A 7 -15.55 -11.23 -10.14
C THR A 7 -15.62 -11.24 -8.61
N ASN A 8 -14.64 -10.66 -7.91
CA ASN A 8 -14.58 -10.67 -6.45
C ASN A 8 -14.69 -9.24 -5.89
N ALA A 9 -15.88 -8.90 -5.39
CA ALA A 9 -16.16 -7.57 -4.84
C ALA A 9 -15.29 -7.19 -3.64
N ARG A 10 -14.88 -8.17 -2.81
CA ARG A 10 -13.98 -7.93 -1.66
C ARG A 10 -12.58 -7.56 -2.15
N PHE A 11 -12.06 -8.31 -3.12
CA PHE A 11 -10.77 -8.03 -3.74
C PHE A 11 -10.78 -6.66 -4.44
N ALA A 12 -11.84 -6.34 -5.19
CA ALA A 12 -11.99 -5.06 -5.87
C ALA A 12 -12.03 -3.88 -4.87
N ARG A 13 -12.76 -4.03 -3.76
CA ARG A 13 -12.80 -3.04 -2.68
C ARG A 13 -11.42 -2.81 -2.09
N GLN A 14 -10.72 -3.87 -1.71
CA GLN A 14 -9.39 -3.77 -1.13
C GLN A 14 -8.39 -3.14 -2.12
N ALA A 15 -8.41 -3.52 -3.39
CA ALA A 15 -7.57 -2.87 -4.41
C ALA A 15 -7.82 -1.35 -4.51
N ARG A 16 -9.09 -0.90 -4.39
CA ARG A 16 -9.43 0.53 -4.39
C ARG A 16 -8.99 1.25 -3.13
N MET A 17 -8.94 0.58 -1.97
CA MET A 17 -8.47 1.20 -0.73
C MET A 17 -7.00 1.65 -0.83
N ILE A 18 -6.16 0.97 -1.63
CA ILE A 18 -4.79 1.46 -1.92
C ILE A 18 -4.83 2.81 -2.62
N ALA A 19 -5.70 2.99 -3.62
CA ALA A 19 -5.81 4.28 -4.31
C ALA A 19 -6.30 5.40 -3.37
N CYS A 20 -7.10 5.07 -2.35
CA CYS A 20 -7.55 6.04 -1.35
C CYS A 20 -6.40 6.58 -0.47
N LEU A 21 -5.28 5.85 -0.34
CA LEU A 21 -4.12 6.32 0.42
C LEU A 21 -3.50 7.59 -0.20
N ALA A 22 -3.72 7.85 -1.50
CA ALA A 22 -3.28 9.08 -2.15
C ALA A 22 -4.04 10.34 -1.67
N LEU A 23 -5.13 10.16 -0.91
CA LEU A 23 -5.95 11.24 -0.37
C LEU A 23 -5.67 11.54 1.10
N ILE A 24 -4.79 10.75 1.72
CA ILE A 24 -4.41 10.89 3.13
C ILE A 24 -3.30 11.93 3.23
N PRO A 25 -3.28 12.80 4.26
CA PRO A 25 -2.15 13.69 4.52
C PRO A 25 -0.83 12.91 4.56
N VAL A 26 0.22 13.46 3.95
CA VAL A 26 1.54 12.81 3.79
C VAL A 26 2.05 12.21 5.11
N ASP A 27 1.86 12.93 6.22
CA ASP A 27 2.31 12.50 7.56
C ASP A 27 1.59 11.24 8.07
N ASP A 28 0.35 11.00 7.62
CA ASP A 28 -0.50 9.88 8.07
C ASP A 28 -0.45 8.67 7.12
N VAL A 29 0.07 8.84 5.89
CA VAL A 29 0.10 7.78 4.85
C VAL A 29 0.81 6.51 5.33
N VAL A 30 1.89 6.66 6.09
CA VAL A 30 2.72 5.54 6.55
C VAL A 30 1.97 4.64 7.54
N ASP A 31 1.23 5.27 8.45
CA ASP A 31 0.46 4.59 9.49
C ASP A 31 -0.80 3.95 8.89
N ALA A 32 -1.54 4.71 8.07
CA ALA A 32 -2.70 4.20 7.35
C ALA A 32 -2.35 3.02 6.42
N PHE A 33 -1.20 3.08 5.74
CA PHE A 33 -0.72 1.95 4.94
C PHE A 33 -0.39 0.73 5.81
N GLY A 34 0.18 0.95 7.00
CA GLY A 34 0.47 -0.12 7.97
C GLY A 34 -0.81 -0.87 8.35
N GLU A 35 -1.80 -0.14 8.85
CA GLU A 35 -3.12 -0.69 9.21
C GLU A 35 -3.78 -1.42 8.03
N LEU A 36 -3.72 -0.81 6.85
CA LEU A 36 -4.30 -1.39 5.65
C LEU A 36 -3.58 -2.68 5.24
N SER A 37 -2.26 -2.75 5.38
CA SER A 37 -1.45 -3.87 4.89
C SER A 37 -1.69 -5.19 5.62
N ASP A 38 -2.13 -5.15 6.88
CA ASP A 38 -2.40 -6.36 7.69
C ASP A 38 -3.64 -7.12 7.21
N GLU A 39 -4.61 -6.44 6.60
CA GLU A 39 -5.86 -7.05 6.13
C GLU A 39 -5.86 -7.43 4.64
N PHE A 40 -4.73 -7.25 3.95
CA PHE A 40 -4.68 -7.34 2.50
C PHE A 40 -4.60 -8.77 1.94
N PRO A 41 -5.31 -9.07 0.84
CA PRO A 41 -5.16 -10.35 0.16
C PRO A 41 -3.75 -10.55 -0.36
N LEU A 42 -3.26 -11.79 -0.25
CA LEU A 42 -1.99 -12.23 -0.85
C LEU A 42 -1.84 -11.84 -2.34
N ALA A 43 -2.94 -11.83 -3.09
CA ALA A 43 -2.94 -11.47 -4.51
C ALA A 43 -2.61 -9.98 -4.77
N LEU A 44 -2.76 -9.09 -3.78
CA LEU A 44 -2.39 -7.66 -3.87
C LEU A 44 -1.02 -7.35 -3.28
N LYS A 45 -0.31 -8.37 -2.77
CA LYS A 45 1.04 -8.24 -2.21
C LYS A 45 2.04 -7.57 -3.15
N PRO A 46 2.02 -7.78 -4.48
CA PRO A 46 2.91 -7.05 -5.40
C PRO A 46 2.68 -5.54 -5.40
N LEU A 47 1.43 -5.10 -5.21
CA LEU A 47 1.07 -3.68 -5.18
C LEU A 47 1.51 -3.03 -3.86
N LEU A 48 1.33 -3.73 -2.73
CA LEU A 48 1.88 -3.30 -1.44
C LEU A 48 3.40 -3.17 -1.49
N LEU A 49 4.07 -4.15 -2.11
CA LEU A 49 5.53 -4.13 -2.26
C LEU A 49 5.99 -2.92 -3.09
N TYR A 50 5.26 -2.59 -4.16
CA TYR A 50 5.50 -1.39 -4.96
C TYR A 50 5.43 -0.13 -4.09
N CYS A 51 4.33 0.09 -3.36
CA CYS A 51 4.19 1.26 -2.48
C CYS A 51 5.31 1.35 -1.43
N GLN A 52 5.69 0.21 -0.83
CA GLN A 52 6.80 0.12 0.12
C GLN A 52 8.16 0.45 -0.50
N GLN A 53 8.40 0.06 -1.74
CA GLN A 53 9.68 0.34 -2.41
C GLN A 53 9.75 1.78 -2.89
N THR A 54 8.64 2.29 -3.42
CA THR A 54 8.61 3.56 -4.14
C THR A 54 8.54 4.75 -3.19
N TYR A 55 7.72 4.69 -2.14
CA TYR A 55 7.41 5.88 -1.33
C TYR A 55 7.45 5.68 0.19
N ILE A 56 7.07 4.50 0.69
CA ILE A 56 6.85 4.30 2.13
C ILE A 56 8.10 3.77 2.85
N GLY A 57 8.90 2.96 2.17
CA GLY A 57 10.02 2.24 2.77
C GLY A 57 9.59 0.91 3.38
N ARG A 58 10.36 -0.14 3.10
CA ARG A 58 10.12 -1.50 3.62
C ARG A 58 10.47 -1.59 5.11
N THR A 59 9.59 -2.16 5.92
CA THR A 59 9.82 -2.40 7.35
C THR A 59 11.02 -3.33 7.56
N ARG A 60 11.90 -2.95 8.49
CA ARG A 60 13.09 -3.68 8.94
C ARG A 60 13.10 -3.73 10.48
N PRO A 61 13.88 -4.63 11.11
CA PRO A 61 13.96 -4.72 12.56
C PRO A 61 14.38 -3.42 13.28
N TYR A 62 15.10 -2.54 12.60
CA TYR A 62 15.64 -1.28 13.16
C TYR A 62 15.05 -0.03 12.47
N GLY A 63 13.82 -0.10 11.96
CA GLY A 63 13.14 1.02 11.29
C GLY A 63 12.70 0.71 9.86
N ARG A 64 12.56 1.71 9.00
CA ARG A 64 12.19 1.53 7.59
C ARG A 64 13.39 1.72 6.67
N ALA A 65 13.45 0.92 5.61
CA ALA A 65 14.40 1.14 4.53
C ALA A 65 14.09 2.47 3.84
N LYS A 66 15.11 3.17 3.36
CA LYS A 66 14.92 4.38 2.55
C LYS A 66 14.13 4.03 1.26
N PRO A 67 12.99 4.67 0.99
CA PRO A 67 12.25 4.50 -0.26
C PRO A 67 12.98 5.11 -1.46
N GLN A 68 12.51 4.80 -2.67
CA GLN A 68 13.06 5.35 -3.92
C GLN A 68 12.83 6.87 -4.03
N TYR A 69 11.66 7.34 -3.61
CA TYR A 69 11.28 8.74 -3.60
C TYR A 69 10.92 9.19 -2.19
N ASP A 70 11.05 10.49 -1.92
CA ASP A 70 10.56 11.07 -0.68
C ASP A 70 9.05 10.91 -0.60
N LEU A 71 8.52 10.72 0.62
CA LEU A 71 7.09 10.59 0.84
C LEU A 71 6.33 11.87 0.43
N ALA A 72 7.00 13.02 0.40
CA ALA A 72 6.44 14.26 -0.15
C ALA A 72 6.05 14.17 -1.64
N PHE A 73 6.50 13.15 -2.38
CA PHE A 73 6.14 12.89 -3.78
C PHE A 73 5.05 11.81 -3.94
N TRP A 74 4.43 11.38 -2.85
CA TRP A 74 3.28 10.45 -2.84
C TRP A 74 2.03 11.06 -3.49
#